data_AF-A0AAV4FZV3-F1
#
_entry.id   AF-A0AAV4FZV3-F1
#
_cell.length_a   1.000
_cell.length_b   1.000
_cell.length_c   1.000
_cell.angle_alpha   90.00
_cell.angle_beta   90.00
_cell.angle_gamma   90.00
#
_symmetry.space_group_name_H-M   'P 1'
#
loop_
_entity.id
_entity.type
_entity.pdbx_description
1 polymer ?
#
loop_
_entity_poly.entity_id
_entity_poly.type
_entity_poly.pdbx_seq_one_letter_code
_entity_poly.pdbx_strand_id
1 'polypeptide(L)'
;MDAWVNKPGFPVVNVTRTGCTLYLTQERFVLFNLSTVDNTSEWENLLWQIQFTYKTQDKPKKKIDIWIKGETHTHNLTSDANSTNCSGGDWIKGNIDRVGLYRVNYDLDTWEALADQLSSDYTVFSTHDRVSLLDDALALARVGYQSYKTAFKLLNYISREIEDGVWAVVVNHFRFIQRRLRYEQEYRLLFGFPEDELVGLPQHK
;
A
#
# COMPACT_ATOMS: atom_id res chain seq x y z
N MET A 1 -22.15 -9.01 -3.07
CA MET A 1 -21.75 -9.86 -1.93
C MET A 1 -21.17 -11.20 -2.37
N ASP A 2 -21.65 -11.82 -3.44
CA ASP A 2 -21.19 -13.15 -3.89
C ASP A 2 -19.66 -13.27 -4.00
N ALA A 3 -19.00 -12.35 -4.73
CA ALA A 3 -17.55 -12.31 -4.87
C ALA A 3 -16.77 -12.16 -3.54
N TRP A 4 -17.38 -11.59 -2.49
CA TRP A 4 -16.75 -11.39 -1.19
C TRP A 4 -16.83 -12.61 -0.27
N VAL A 5 -17.87 -13.44 -0.43
CA VAL A 5 -18.18 -14.53 0.51
C VAL A 5 -17.86 -15.89 -0.09
N ASN A 6 -18.07 -16.06 -1.40
CA ASN A 6 -18.03 -17.37 -2.05
C ASN A 6 -16.76 -17.60 -2.89
N LYS A 7 -15.87 -16.60 -2.99
CA LYS A 7 -14.67 -16.67 -3.83
C LYS A 7 -13.42 -16.33 -3.01
N PRO A 8 -12.32 -17.09 -3.14
CA PRO A 8 -11.13 -16.90 -2.32
C PRO A 8 -10.29 -15.71 -2.79
N GLY A 9 -9.76 -14.95 -1.83
CA GLY A 9 -8.90 -13.80 -2.07
C GLY A 9 -9.64 -12.47 -1.91
N PHE A 10 -8.98 -11.39 -2.31
CA PHE A 10 -9.51 -10.03 -2.25
C PHE A 10 -8.84 -9.18 -3.34
N PRO A 11 -9.42 -8.04 -3.73
CA PRO A 11 -8.87 -7.24 -4.80
C PRO A 11 -7.73 -6.31 -4.35
N VAL A 12 -6.87 -5.97 -5.29
CA VAL A 12 -6.10 -4.72 -5.28
C VAL A 12 -6.82 -3.73 -6.20
N VAL A 13 -6.96 -2.49 -5.73
CA VAL A 13 -7.45 -1.37 -6.53
C VAL A 13 -6.24 -0.57 -6.99
N ASN A 14 -6.00 -0.53 -8.30
CA ASN A 14 -4.99 0.32 -8.91
C ASN A 14 -5.60 1.71 -9.16
N VAL A 15 -4.91 2.74 -8.69
CA VAL A 15 -5.34 4.15 -8.75
C VAL A 15 -4.32 4.92 -9.58
N THR A 16 -4.76 5.41 -10.73
CA THR A 16 -3.97 6.31 -11.57
C THR A 16 -4.65 7.67 -11.63
N ARG A 17 -3.88 8.74 -11.40
CA ARG A 17 -4.39 10.11 -11.48
C ARG A 17 -3.84 10.82 -12.72
N THR A 18 -4.71 11.47 -13.48
CA THR A 18 -4.32 12.39 -14.55
C THR A 18 -5.08 13.70 -14.39
N GLY A 19 -4.39 14.73 -13.91
CA GLY A 19 -5.00 15.99 -13.52
C GLY A 19 -6.06 15.81 -12.43
N CYS A 20 -7.32 16.05 -12.77
CA CYS A 20 -8.47 15.86 -11.88
C CYS A 20 -9.28 14.59 -12.13
N THR A 21 -8.80 13.70 -13.01
CA THR A 21 -9.45 12.42 -13.29
C THR A 21 -8.71 11.29 -12.56
N LEU A 22 -9.46 10.48 -11.82
CA LEU A 22 -9.00 9.20 -11.28
C LEU A 22 -9.45 8.08 -12.20
N TYR A 23 -8.51 7.21 -12.54
CA TYR A 23 -8.76 5.93 -13.19
C TYR A 23 -8.52 4.84 -12.16
N LEU A 24 -9.59 4.10 -11.85
CA LEU A 24 -9.57 3.02 -10.88
C LEU A 24 -9.75 1.71 -11.64
N THR A 25 -8.86 0.75 -11.42
CA THR A 25 -9.05 -0.62 -11.89
C THR A 25 -8.95 -1.57 -10.71
N GLN A 26 -9.63 -2.71 -10.81
CA GLN A 26 -9.53 -3.77 -9.82
C GLN A 26 -9.06 -5.07 -10.45
N GLU A 27 -8.28 -5.81 -9.69
CA GLU A 27 -7.89 -7.17 -10.04
C GLU A 27 -7.63 -7.98 -8.76
N ARG A 28 -7.57 -9.30 -8.88
CA ARG A 28 -7.32 -10.18 -7.74
C ARG A 28 -5.88 -10.01 -7.24
N PHE A 29 -5.71 -9.69 -5.96
CA PHE A 29 -4.38 -9.65 -5.35
C PHE A 29 -3.88 -11.05 -5.00
N VAL A 30 -2.67 -11.41 -5.43
CA VAL A 30 -2.06 -12.73 -5.17
C VAL A 30 -0.64 -12.56 -4.65
N LEU A 31 -0.34 -13.12 -3.47
CA LEU A 31 0.98 -13.01 -2.80
C LEU A 31 2.09 -13.88 -3.40
N PHE A 32 1.72 -14.88 -4.18
CA PHE A 32 2.64 -15.81 -4.83
C PHE A 32 2.09 -16.07 -6.22
N ASN A 33 2.96 -16.03 -7.24
CA ASN A 33 2.59 -16.56 -8.54
C ASN A 33 2.43 -18.08 -8.37
N LEU A 34 1.20 -18.51 -8.06
CA LEU A 34 0.81 -19.91 -8.07
C LEU A 34 0.62 -20.29 -9.53
N SER A 35 1.70 -20.26 -10.32
CA SER A 35 1.71 -20.74 -11.71
C SER A 35 1.31 -22.22 -11.80
N THR A 36 1.13 -22.90 -10.67
CA THR A 36 0.84 -24.31 -10.50
C THR A 36 -0.50 -24.61 -9.83
N VAL A 37 -1.26 -23.60 -9.37
CA VAL A 37 -2.58 -23.83 -8.75
C VAL A 37 -3.63 -23.11 -9.57
N ASP A 38 -4.16 -23.87 -10.55
CA ASP A 38 -5.43 -23.63 -11.23
C ASP A 38 -5.55 -22.26 -11.92
N ASN A 39 -5.02 -22.10 -13.13
CA ASN A 39 -5.67 -21.15 -14.06
C ASN A 39 -7.03 -21.72 -14.49
N THR A 40 -7.98 -21.80 -13.54
CA THR A 40 -9.37 -22.06 -13.83
C THR A 40 -9.98 -20.75 -14.29
N SER A 41 -10.66 -20.78 -15.44
CA SER A 41 -11.38 -19.65 -16.03
C SER A 41 -12.37 -18.96 -15.07
N GLU A 42 -12.68 -19.60 -13.94
CA GLU A 42 -13.52 -19.06 -12.87
C GLU A 42 -12.94 -17.82 -12.17
N TRP A 43 -11.63 -17.57 -12.25
CA TRP A 43 -10.99 -16.50 -11.49
C TRP A 43 -10.57 -15.30 -12.34
N GLU A 44 -10.44 -15.48 -13.65
CA GLU A 44 -10.02 -14.43 -14.59
C GLU A 44 -11.04 -13.29 -14.70
N ASN A 45 -12.30 -13.53 -14.33
CA ASN A 45 -13.40 -12.55 -14.40
C ASN A 45 -14.02 -12.20 -13.04
N LEU A 46 -13.31 -12.47 -11.94
CA LEU A 46 -13.85 -12.19 -10.61
C LEU A 46 -13.83 -10.68 -10.34
N LEU A 47 -15.03 -10.10 -10.22
CA LEU A 47 -15.21 -8.68 -9.93
C LEU A 47 -15.89 -8.49 -8.57
N TRP A 48 -15.35 -7.58 -7.79
CA TRP A 48 -15.92 -7.15 -6.52
C TRP A 48 -16.69 -5.85 -6.70
N GLN A 49 -17.81 -5.74 -5.99
CA GLN A 49 -18.42 -4.44 -5.76
C GLN A 49 -17.69 -3.79 -4.59
N ILE A 50 -16.85 -2.80 -4.89
CA ILE A 50 -15.96 -2.16 -3.92
C ILE A 50 -16.52 -0.78 -3.59
N GLN A 51 -16.79 -0.56 -2.31
CA GLN A 51 -17.02 0.77 -1.77
C GLN A 51 -15.66 1.44 -1.55
N PHE A 52 -15.25 2.27 -2.50
CA PHE A 52 -13.96 2.92 -2.50
C PHE A 52 -14.06 4.28 -1.82
N THR A 53 -13.42 4.39 -0.66
CA THR A 53 -13.30 5.66 0.07
C THR A 53 -11.98 6.33 -0.23
N TYR A 54 -11.95 7.66 -0.34
CA TYR A 54 -10.70 8.38 -0.52
C TYR A 54 -10.73 9.81 0.04
N LYS A 55 -9.53 10.34 0.30
CA LYS A 55 -9.26 11.75 0.60
C LYS A 55 -8.06 12.24 -0.19
N THR A 56 -7.96 13.55 -0.38
CA THR A 56 -6.95 14.21 -1.20
C THR A 56 -6.15 15.22 -0.40
N GLN A 57 -4.97 15.60 -0.89
CA GLN A 57 -4.09 16.58 -0.24
C GLN A 57 -4.76 17.93 0.03
N ASP A 58 -5.61 18.40 -0.88
CA ASP A 58 -6.33 19.67 -0.76
C ASP A 58 -7.51 19.61 0.24
N LYS A 59 -8.07 18.42 0.46
CA LYS A 59 -9.17 18.15 1.40
C LYS A 59 -8.86 16.95 2.31
N PRO A 60 -7.80 17.02 3.15
CA PRO A 60 -7.32 15.87 3.91
C PRO A 60 -8.30 15.38 5.00
N LYS A 61 -9.29 16.22 5.37
CA LYS A 61 -10.33 15.89 6.34
C LYS A 61 -11.65 15.44 5.71
N LYS A 62 -11.80 15.57 4.38
CA LYS A 62 -13.03 15.20 3.68
C LYS A 62 -12.92 13.75 3.21
N LYS A 63 -13.78 12.88 3.75
CA LYS A 63 -13.97 11.52 3.25
C LYS A 63 -14.98 11.54 2.10
N ILE A 64 -14.58 10.97 0.97
CA ILE A 64 -15.44 10.78 -0.20
C ILE A 64 -15.62 9.28 -0.42
N ASP A 65 -16.79 8.89 -0.91
CA ASP A 65 -17.19 7.50 -1.10
C ASP A 65 -17.76 7.32 -2.52
N ILE A 66 -17.23 6.34 -3.25
CA ILE A 66 -17.70 5.98 -4.58
C ILE A 66 -17.75 4.46 -4.74
N TRP A 67 -18.54 3.98 -5.70
CA TRP A 67 -18.67 2.55 -5.98
C TRP A 67 -17.93 2.15 -7.25
N ILE A 68 -16.98 1.22 -7.12
CA ILE A 68 -16.38 0.50 -8.24
C ILE A 68 -17.22 -0.76 -8.46
N LYS A 69 -18.03 -0.78 -9.52
CA LYS A 69 -18.97 -1.87 -9.83
C LYS A 69 -18.50 -2.82 -10.93
N GLY A 70 -17.51 -2.40 -11.71
CA GLY A 70 -16.92 -3.18 -12.79
C GLY A 70 -15.40 -3.24 -12.64
N GLU A 71 -14.74 -3.81 -13.64
CA GLU A 71 -13.28 -3.90 -13.70
C GLU A 71 -12.61 -2.52 -13.64
N THR A 72 -13.22 -1.54 -14.30
CA THR A 72 -12.73 -0.16 -14.37
C THR A 72 -13.79 0.83 -13.88
N HIS A 73 -13.34 1.95 -13.33
CA HIS A 73 -14.16 3.08 -12.94
C HIS A 73 -13.39 4.38 -13.11
N THR A 74 -13.98 5.35 -13.80
CA THR A 74 -13.40 6.69 -13.96
C THR A 74 -14.17 7.68 -13.11
N HIS A 75 -13.47 8.46 -12.32
CA HIS A 75 -14.06 9.42 -11.40
C HIS A 75 -13.42 10.80 -11.52
N ASN A 76 -14.23 11.86 -11.49
CA ASN A 76 -13.75 13.24 -11.58
C ASN A 76 -13.70 13.88 -10.19
N LEU A 77 -12.51 14.26 -9.74
CA LEU A 77 -12.27 14.87 -8.42
C LEU A 77 -12.97 16.21 -8.23
N THR A 78 -13.27 16.93 -9.32
CA THR A 78 -13.91 18.25 -9.22
C THR A 78 -15.35 18.16 -8.76
N SER A 79 -16.07 17.06 -9.02
CA SER A 79 -17.48 16.94 -8.63
C SER A 79 -17.65 16.67 -7.15
N ASP A 80 -16.78 15.83 -6.58
CA ASP A 80 -17.00 15.28 -5.24
C ASP A 80 -15.99 15.81 -4.23
N ALA A 81 -14.72 16.00 -4.63
CA ALA A 81 -13.71 16.61 -3.76
C ALA A 81 -13.72 18.13 -3.82
N ASN A 82 -14.37 18.73 -4.84
CA ASN A 82 -14.13 20.12 -5.24
C ASN A 82 -12.63 20.38 -5.36
N SER A 83 -11.88 19.40 -5.91
CA SER A 83 -10.44 19.52 -6.07
C SER A 83 -10.13 20.70 -6.95
N THR A 84 -9.43 21.68 -6.39
CA THR A 84 -9.01 22.88 -7.13
C THR A 84 -7.65 22.70 -7.79
N ASN A 85 -6.89 21.67 -7.37
CA ASN A 85 -5.58 21.37 -7.94
C ASN A 85 -5.68 20.22 -8.96
N CYS A 86 -5.54 20.57 -10.24
CA CYS A 86 -5.47 19.61 -11.35
C CYS A 86 -4.08 19.57 -12.01
N SER A 87 -3.05 20.20 -11.44
CA SER A 87 -1.71 20.20 -12.05
C SER A 87 -0.92 18.90 -11.81
N GLY A 88 -1.48 17.95 -11.05
CA GLY A 88 -0.77 16.73 -10.63
C GLY A 88 0.15 16.96 -9.44
N GLY A 89 0.89 15.93 -9.04
CA GLY A 89 1.85 15.98 -7.92
C GLY A 89 1.25 15.91 -6.51
N ASP A 90 -0.07 16.04 -6.37
CA ASP A 90 -0.77 15.90 -5.09
C ASP A 90 -1.15 14.45 -4.82
N TRP A 91 -1.02 14.02 -3.56
CA TRP A 91 -1.44 12.69 -3.17
C TRP A 91 -2.96 12.53 -3.10
N ILE A 92 -3.40 11.30 -3.34
CA ILE A 92 -4.71 10.76 -2.99
C ILE A 92 -4.48 9.54 -2.10
N LYS A 93 -5.26 9.42 -1.02
CA LYS A 93 -5.27 8.25 -0.14
C LYS A 93 -6.61 7.53 -0.27
N GLY A 94 -6.59 6.35 -0.89
CA GLY A 94 -7.71 5.42 -0.96
C GLY A 94 -7.82 4.53 0.28
N ASN A 95 -8.99 3.91 0.47
CA ASN A 95 -9.32 3.06 1.63
C ASN A 95 -9.04 3.75 2.97
N ILE A 96 -9.76 4.85 3.24
CA ILE A 96 -9.58 5.63 4.47
C ILE A 96 -9.79 4.73 5.69
N ASP A 97 -8.85 4.79 6.63
CA ASP A 97 -8.82 4.02 7.87
C ASP A 97 -8.84 2.49 7.68
N ARG A 98 -8.51 2.01 6.46
CA ARG A 98 -8.44 0.59 6.12
C ARG A 98 -9.76 -0.16 6.40
N VAL A 99 -10.90 0.50 6.20
CA VAL A 99 -12.23 -0.10 6.45
C VAL A 99 -12.56 -1.19 5.42
N GLY A 100 -12.15 -1.00 4.17
CA GLY A 100 -12.41 -1.95 3.10
C GLY A 100 -11.41 -3.11 3.06
N LEU A 101 -11.89 -4.31 2.72
CA LEU A 101 -11.06 -5.50 2.53
C LEU A 101 -10.43 -5.51 1.13
N TYR A 102 -9.58 -4.54 0.85
CA TYR A 102 -8.84 -4.45 -0.41
C TYR A 102 -7.54 -3.67 -0.21
N ARG A 103 -6.55 -3.95 -1.05
CA ARG A 103 -5.31 -3.16 -1.11
C ARG A 103 -5.45 -2.02 -2.09
N VAL A 104 -4.68 -0.96 -1.90
CA VAL A 104 -4.62 0.15 -2.85
C VAL A 104 -3.20 0.27 -3.40
N ASN A 105 -3.09 0.22 -4.71
CA ASN A 105 -1.86 0.55 -5.44
C ASN A 105 -2.05 1.87 -6.16
N TYR A 106 -1.01 2.70 -6.19
CA TYR A 106 -1.04 4.00 -6.84
C TYR A 106 -0.01 4.06 -7.98
N ASP A 107 -0.18 5.01 -8.89
CA ASP A 107 0.91 5.43 -9.78
C ASP A 107 2.12 5.96 -8.99
N LEU A 108 3.29 5.99 -9.65
CA LEU A 108 4.55 6.36 -9.00
C LEU A 108 4.51 7.76 -8.39
N ASP A 109 3.97 8.73 -9.12
CA ASP A 109 3.90 10.14 -8.67
C ASP A 109 3.06 10.26 -7.41
N THR A 110 1.94 9.54 -7.34
CA THR A 110 1.08 9.49 -6.15
C THR A 110 1.77 8.80 -4.98
N TRP A 111 2.48 7.69 -5.21
CA TRP A 111 3.29 7.05 -4.15
C TRP A 111 4.37 7.99 -3.62
N GLU A 112 5.05 8.72 -4.49
CA GLU A 112 6.08 9.68 -4.11
C GLU A 112 5.49 10.84 -3.30
N ALA A 113 4.35 11.39 -3.73
CA ALA A 113 3.65 12.44 -2.99
C ALA A 113 3.17 11.97 -1.61
N LEU A 114 2.70 10.72 -1.48
CA LEU A 114 2.36 10.11 -0.20
C LEU A 114 3.58 9.98 0.72
N ALA A 115 4.73 9.55 0.17
CA ALA A 115 5.98 9.43 0.92
C ALA A 115 6.49 10.80 1.40
N ASP A 116 6.37 11.83 0.55
CA ASP A 116 6.79 13.19 0.86
C ASP A 116 5.86 13.80 1.94
N GLN A 117 4.55 13.55 1.87
CA GLN A 117 3.61 13.95 2.93
C GLN A 117 3.93 13.28 4.26
N LEU A 118 4.17 11.96 4.28
CA LEU A 118 4.56 11.25 5.52
C LEU A 118 5.86 11.82 6.12
N SER A 119 6.82 12.15 5.26
CA SER A 119 8.11 12.74 5.66
C SER A 119 7.98 14.20 6.12
N SER A 120 7.03 14.96 5.56
CA SER A 120 6.75 16.33 6.00
C SER A 120 5.93 16.32 7.29
N ASP A 121 4.71 15.77 7.23
CA ASP A 121 3.75 15.70 8.32
C ASP A 121 2.90 14.43 8.19
N TYR A 122 3.27 13.38 8.95
CA TYR A 122 2.57 12.12 8.97
C TYR A 122 1.21 12.19 9.70
N THR A 123 0.96 13.23 10.50
CA THR A 123 -0.25 13.34 11.34
C THR A 123 -1.51 13.66 10.52
N VAL A 124 -1.34 14.09 9.26
CA VAL A 124 -2.41 14.22 8.26
C VAL A 124 -3.11 12.88 7.97
N PHE A 125 -2.39 11.77 8.16
CA PHE A 125 -2.92 10.42 8.07
C PHE A 125 -3.21 9.87 9.45
N SER A 126 -4.37 9.24 9.62
CA SER A 126 -4.68 8.51 10.86
C SER A 126 -3.69 7.35 11.04
N THR A 127 -3.60 6.81 12.26
CA THR A 127 -2.79 5.61 12.52
C THR A 127 -3.17 4.46 11.59
N HIS A 128 -4.47 4.27 11.32
CA HIS A 128 -4.97 3.24 10.41
C HIS A 128 -4.59 3.50 8.95
N ASP A 129 -4.62 4.76 8.51
CA ASP A 129 -4.12 5.13 7.18
C ASP A 129 -2.63 4.83 7.04
N ARG A 130 -1.81 5.18 8.04
CA ARG A 130 -0.36 4.91 8.01
C ARG A 130 -0.05 3.41 8.01
N VAL A 131 -0.76 2.65 8.84
CA VAL A 131 -0.75 1.17 8.82
C VAL A 131 -1.05 0.65 7.41
N SER A 132 -2.13 1.14 6.78
CA SER A 132 -2.52 0.67 5.44
C SER A 132 -1.51 1.03 4.37
N LEU A 133 -0.96 2.26 4.40
CA LEU A 133 0.02 2.73 3.42
C LEU A 133 1.29 1.89 3.46
N LEU A 134 1.84 1.64 4.65
CA LEU A 134 3.07 0.86 4.80
C LEU A 134 2.83 -0.62 4.50
N ASP A 135 1.70 -1.18 4.92
CA ASP A 135 1.35 -2.57 4.62
C ASP A 135 1.17 -2.80 3.13
N ASP A 136 0.42 -1.91 2.45
CA ASP A 136 0.17 -2.00 1.01
C ASP A 136 1.47 -1.80 0.24
N ALA A 137 2.26 -0.75 0.54
CA ALA A 137 3.52 -0.53 -0.14
C ALA A 137 4.45 -1.76 -0.03
N LEU A 138 4.72 -2.26 1.16
CA LEU A 138 5.65 -3.38 1.33
C LEU A 138 5.09 -4.71 0.76
N ALA A 139 3.79 -4.96 0.88
CA ALA A 139 3.15 -6.13 0.27
C ALA A 139 3.17 -6.08 -1.26
N LEU A 140 2.91 -4.91 -1.85
CA LEU A 140 2.93 -4.71 -3.31
C LEU A 140 4.36 -4.78 -3.87
N ALA A 141 5.36 -4.26 -3.14
CA ALA A 141 6.76 -4.42 -3.52
C ALA A 141 7.18 -5.89 -3.58
N ARG A 142 6.73 -6.67 -2.61
CA ARG A 142 7.03 -8.11 -2.53
C ARG A 142 6.55 -8.89 -3.76
N VAL A 143 5.45 -8.48 -4.39
CA VAL A 143 4.88 -9.15 -5.57
C VAL A 143 5.15 -8.43 -6.88
N GLY A 144 5.96 -7.37 -6.87
CA GLY A 144 6.40 -6.67 -8.08
C GLY A 144 5.41 -5.65 -8.66
N TYR A 145 4.33 -5.32 -7.94
CA TYR A 145 3.41 -4.25 -8.32
C TYR A 145 4.06 -2.86 -8.30
N GLN A 146 5.06 -2.70 -7.44
CA GLN A 146 5.82 -1.47 -7.26
C GLN A 146 7.23 -1.82 -6.75
N SER A 147 8.15 -0.84 -6.68
CA SER A 147 9.55 -1.12 -6.33
C SER A 147 9.82 -1.03 -4.82
N TYR A 148 10.72 -1.85 -4.28
CA TYR A 148 11.15 -1.67 -2.89
C TYR A 148 11.77 -0.28 -2.63
N LYS A 149 12.36 0.37 -3.66
CA LYS A 149 12.83 1.75 -3.56
C LYS A 149 11.71 2.70 -3.16
N THR A 150 10.56 2.62 -3.85
CA THR A 150 9.39 3.45 -3.54
C THR A 150 8.80 3.05 -2.18
N ALA A 151 8.69 1.76 -1.88
CA ALA A 151 8.23 1.27 -0.57
C ALA A 151 9.08 1.82 0.59
N PHE A 152 10.40 1.80 0.45
CA PHE A 152 11.32 2.29 1.47
C PHE A 152 11.35 3.80 1.58
N LYS A 153 11.04 4.55 0.50
CA LYS A 153 10.85 6.01 0.58
C LYS A 153 9.74 6.36 1.58
N LEU A 154 8.65 5.57 1.62
CA LEU A 154 7.57 5.77 2.62
C LEU A 154 8.04 5.54 4.06
N LEU A 155 9.13 4.80 4.29
CA LEU A 155 9.64 4.54 5.64
C LEU A 155 10.57 5.64 6.15
N ASN A 156 10.90 6.64 5.34
CA ASN A 156 11.81 7.72 5.74
C ASN A 156 11.33 8.48 7.00
N TYR A 157 10.02 8.53 7.24
CA TYR A 157 9.47 9.17 8.44
C TYR A 157 9.46 8.27 9.69
N ILE A 158 9.72 6.97 9.56
CA ILE A 158 9.40 5.96 10.59
C ILE A 158 10.08 6.23 11.93
N SER A 159 11.24 6.90 11.93
CA SER A 159 11.94 7.31 13.16
C SER A 159 11.14 8.28 14.05
N ARG A 160 10.09 8.92 13.50
CA ARG A 160 9.17 9.81 14.21
C ARG A 160 7.82 9.16 14.55
N GLU A 161 7.63 7.89 14.19
CA GLU A 161 6.40 7.15 14.46
C GLU A 161 6.37 6.66 15.91
N ILE A 162 5.22 6.86 16.56
CA ILE A 162 5.02 6.51 17.98
C ILE A 162 3.97 5.41 18.18
N GLU A 163 3.17 5.10 17.15
CA GLU A 163 2.08 4.16 17.26
C GLU A 163 2.55 2.72 17.02
N ASP A 164 2.37 1.85 18.03
CA ASP A 164 2.80 0.44 17.99
C ASP A 164 2.21 -0.33 16.81
N GLY A 165 0.97 -0.02 16.42
CA GLY A 165 0.31 -0.67 15.29
C GLY A 165 1.04 -0.46 13.96
N VAL A 166 1.67 0.70 13.77
CA VAL A 166 2.46 1.01 12.57
C VAL A 166 3.78 0.23 12.60
N TRP A 167 4.48 0.23 13.74
CA TRP A 167 5.71 -0.53 13.93
C TRP A 167 5.50 -2.04 13.75
N ALA A 168 4.38 -2.60 14.24
CA ALA A 168 4.06 -4.00 14.08
C ALA A 168 4.00 -4.43 12.61
N VAL A 169 3.40 -3.61 11.73
CA VAL A 169 3.36 -3.85 10.29
C VAL A 169 4.75 -3.82 9.68
N VAL A 170 5.53 -2.77 9.98
CA VAL A 170 6.89 -2.60 9.44
C VAL A 170 7.77 -3.79 9.83
N VAL A 171 7.80 -4.14 11.11
CA VAL A 171 8.59 -5.27 11.62
C VAL A 171 8.19 -6.59 10.94
N ASN A 172 6.90 -6.83 10.71
CA ASN A 172 6.44 -8.04 10.03
C ASN A 172 6.95 -8.14 8.58
N HIS A 173 6.95 -7.03 7.84
CA HIS A 173 7.51 -6.99 6.49
C HIS A 173 9.04 -7.11 6.49
N PHE A 174 9.72 -6.45 7.42
CA PHE A 174 11.18 -6.54 7.54
C PHE A 174 11.64 -7.95 7.92
N ARG A 175 10.90 -8.68 8.77
CA ARG A 175 11.17 -10.10 9.05
C ARG A 175 11.10 -10.95 7.78
N PHE A 176 10.17 -10.66 6.87
CA PHE A 176 10.13 -11.34 5.58
C PHE A 176 11.37 -11.03 4.73
N ILE A 177 11.73 -9.75 4.62
CA ILE A 177 12.90 -9.32 3.84
C ILE A 177 14.19 -9.92 4.43
N GLN A 178 14.37 -9.86 5.75
CA GLN A 178 15.51 -10.43 6.47
C GLN A 178 15.65 -11.93 6.20
N ARG A 179 14.54 -12.69 6.24
CA ARG A 179 14.55 -14.13 5.92
C ARG A 179 14.93 -14.40 4.47
N ARG A 180 14.56 -13.51 3.54
CA ARG A 180 14.88 -13.65 2.12
C ARG A 180 16.32 -13.29 1.81
N LEU A 181 16.87 -12.27 2.46
CA LEU A 181 18.23 -11.80 2.24
C LEU A 181 19.27 -12.53 3.09
N ARG A 182 18.90 -13.47 3.98
CA ARG A 182 19.82 -14.07 4.97
C ARG A 182 21.17 -14.52 4.43
N TYR A 183 21.22 -14.98 3.18
CA TYR A 183 22.44 -15.51 2.54
C TYR A 183 22.98 -14.60 1.44
N GLU A 184 22.43 -13.39 1.30
CA GLU A 184 22.80 -12.40 0.28
C GLU A 184 23.75 -11.34 0.86
N GLN A 185 24.61 -10.76 0.02
CA GLN A 185 25.57 -9.74 0.44
C GLN A 185 24.86 -8.48 0.98
N GLU A 186 23.68 -8.18 0.43
CA GLU A 186 22.83 -7.05 0.77
C GLU A 186 22.24 -7.14 2.18
N TYR A 187 22.25 -8.32 2.82
CA TYR A 187 21.82 -8.47 4.21
C TYR A 187 22.55 -7.51 5.13
N ARG A 188 23.88 -7.44 4.98
CA ARG A 188 24.75 -6.61 5.83
C ARG A 188 24.50 -5.13 5.65
N LEU A 189 24.10 -4.71 4.44
CA LEU A 189 23.78 -3.32 4.13
C LEU A 189 22.48 -2.89 4.81
N LEU A 190 21.49 -3.78 4.90
CA LEU A 190 20.14 -3.43 5.37
C LEU A 190 19.92 -3.73 6.86
N PHE A 191 20.51 -4.79 7.39
CA PHE A 191 20.26 -5.28 8.75
C PHE A 191 21.50 -5.27 9.65
N GLY A 192 22.68 -4.95 9.11
CA GLY A 192 23.94 -5.09 9.83
C GLY A 192 24.36 -6.56 9.97
N PHE A 193 24.98 -6.92 11.09
CA PHE A 193 25.47 -8.28 11.30
C PHE A 193 24.30 -9.27 11.51
N PRO A 194 24.38 -10.47 10.92
CA PRO A 194 23.46 -11.56 11.22
C PRO A 194 23.39 -11.83 12.73
N GLU A 195 22.19 -12.13 13.27
CA GLU A 195 22.02 -12.44 14.71
C GLU A 195 22.93 -13.58 15.18
N ASP A 196 23.26 -14.52 14.28
CA ASP A 196 24.19 -15.63 14.50
C ASP A 196 25.66 -15.21 14.60
N GLU A 197 26.05 -14.05 14.08
CA GLU A 197 27.39 -13.47 14.27
C GLU A 197 27.50 -12.64 15.58
N LEU A 198 26.38 -12.26 16.21
CA LEU A 198 26.35 -11.49 17.46
C LEU A 198 26.55 -12.34 18.73
N VAL A 199 26.45 -13.67 18.64
CA VAL A 199 26.67 -14.61 19.76
C VAL A 199 28.16 -14.68 20.18
N GLY A 200 29.06 -14.06 19.40
CA GLY A 200 30.49 -13.97 19.68
C GLY A 200 30.97 -12.71 20.42
N LEU A 201 30.08 -11.78 20.77
CA LEU A 201 30.50 -10.58 21.52
C LEU A 201 30.64 -10.89 23.02
N PRO A 202 31.78 -10.55 23.65
CA PRO A 202 32.00 -10.84 25.06
C PRO A 202 30.95 -10.11 25.89
N GLN A 203 30.14 -10.87 26.63
CA GLN A 203 29.34 -10.29 27.69
C GLN A 203 30.30 -9.72 28.74
N HIS A 204 30.37 -8.39 28.81
CA HIS A 204 31.08 -7.71 29.87
C HIS A 204 30.45 -8.13 31.20
N LYS A 205 31.28 -8.74 32.05
CA LYS A 205 31.00 -9.04 33.45
C LYS A 205 30.77 -7.76 34.25
#